data_AF-A0AAU0SMZ1-F1
#
_entry.id   AF-A0AAU0SMZ1-F1
#
_cell.length_a   1.000
_cell.length_b   1.000
_cell.length_c   1.000
_cell.angle_alpha   90.00
_cell.angle_beta   90.00
_cell.angle_gamma   90.00
#
_symmetry.space_group_name_H-M   'P 1'
#
loop_
_entity.id
_entity.type
_entity.pdbx_description
1 polymer ?
#
loop_
_entity_poly.entity_id
_entity_poly.type
_entity_poly.pdbx_seq_one_letter_code
_entity_poly.pdbx_strand_id
1 'polypeptide(L)'
;MSKYTEAITEAVKALESAEKSYQAATDRLATVRGHAGQSGYSVSVNGVTVAVSTCDSRNNYQGTLIRGREMIHLGALKALGAELQTAADRVRECRAYLASIVIS
;
A
#
# COMPACT_ATOMS: atom_id res chain seq x y z
N MET A 1 -14.34 30.16 -17.65
CA MET A 1 -14.50 29.69 -16.25
C MET A 1 -13.71 30.63 -15.35
N SER A 2 -14.12 30.82 -14.09
CA SER A 2 -13.31 31.61 -13.15
C SER A 2 -12.06 30.81 -12.78
N LYS A 3 -10.92 31.48 -12.57
CA LYS A 3 -9.65 30.89 -12.10
C LYS A 3 -9.85 30.03 -10.83
N TYR A 4 -10.82 30.39 -9.99
CA TYR A 4 -11.21 29.62 -8.81
C TYR A 4 -11.86 28.28 -9.15
N THR A 5 -12.70 28.24 -10.18
CA THR A 5 -13.36 27.01 -10.63
C THR A 5 -12.36 25.99 -11.18
N GLU A 6 -11.33 26.46 -11.88
CA GLU A 6 -10.23 25.62 -12.39
C GLU A 6 -9.37 25.07 -11.24
N ALA A 7 -8.98 25.92 -10.29
CA ALA A 7 -8.18 25.51 -9.14
C ALA A 7 -8.89 24.45 -8.26
N ILE A 8 -10.20 24.62 -8.03
CA ILE A 8 -11.01 23.64 -7.30
C ILE A 8 -11.10 22.32 -8.08
N THR A 9 -11.32 22.38 -9.39
CA THR A 9 -11.44 21.17 -10.23
C THR A 9 -10.15 20.35 -10.21
N GLU A 10 -8.99 20.99 -10.34
CA GLU A 10 -7.71 20.31 -10.28
C GLU A 10 -7.40 19.75 -8.88
N ALA A 11 -7.75 20.48 -7.82
CA ALA A 11 -7.60 19.99 -6.45
C ALA A 11 -8.48 18.75 -6.17
N VAL A 12 -9.70 18.72 -6.68
CA VAL A 12 -10.61 17.56 -6.57
C VAL A 12 -10.05 16.35 -7.32
N LYS A 13 -9.60 16.52 -8.57
CA LYS A 13 -8.96 15.43 -9.33
C LYS A 13 -7.74 14.85 -8.61
N ALA A 14 -6.91 15.72 -8.02
CA ALA A 14 -5.75 15.29 -7.25
C ALA A 14 -6.16 14.49 -6.01
N LEU A 15 -7.20 14.92 -5.31
CA LEU A 15 -7.76 14.20 -4.16
C LEU A 15 -8.32 12.83 -4.55
N GLU A 16 -9.13 12.75 -5.61
CA GLU A 16 -9.68 11.48 -6.10
C GLU A 16 -8.57 10.50 -6.50
N SER A 17 -7.51 10.99 -7.14
CA SER A 17 -6.34 10.19 -7.49
C SER A 17 -5.64 9.65 -6.24
N ALA A 18 -5.42 10.51 -5.24
CA ALA A 18 -4.81 10.11 -3.97
C ALA A 18 -5.65 9.06 -3.22
N GLU A 19 -6.98 9.21 -3.20
CA GLU A 19 -7.90 8.27 -2.56
C GLU A 19 -7.90 6.90 -3.27
N LYS A 20 -7.85 6.88 -4.60
CA LYS A 20 -7.68 5.63 -5.38
C LYS A 20 -6.36 4.94 -5.06
N SER A 21 -5.25 5.70 -4.97
CA SER A 21 -3.95 5.14 -4.57
C SER A 21 -3.97 4.58 -3.15
N TYR A 22 -4.62 5.27 -2.21
CA TYR A 22 -4.79 4.79 -0.84
C TYR A 22 -5.60 3.49 -0.77
N GLN A 23 -6.71 3.40 -1.51
CA GLN A 23 -7.50 2.17 -1.59
C GLN A 23 -6.68 1.02 -2.17
N ALA A 24 -5.96 1.24 -3.28
CA ALA A 24 -5.12 0.22 -3.89
C ALA A 24 -4.01 -0.29 -2.93
N ALA A 25 -3.37 0.62 -2.17
CA ALA A 25 -2.38 0.24 -1.17
C ALA A 25 -3.02 -0.57 -0.02
N THR A 26 -4.24 -0.21 0.39
CA THR A 26 -5.01 -0.93 1.42
C THR A 26 -5.32 -2.36 0.98
N ASP A 27 -5.84 -2.53 -0.24
CA ASP A 27 -6.22 -3.83 -0.80
C ASP A 27 -5.00 -4.74 -0.98
N ARG A 28 -3.88 -4.18 -1.44
CA ARG A 28 -2.61 -4.91 -1.55
C ARG A 28 -2.09 -5.38 -0.20
N LEU A 29 -2.11 -4.52 0.82
CA LEU A 29 -1.70 -4.90 2.17
C LEU A 29 -2.61 -5.99 2.74
N ALA A 30 -3.93 -5.88 2.54
CA ALA A 30 -4.90 -6.87 2.98
C ALA A 30 -4.66 -8.23 2.29
N THR A 31 -4.39 -8.22 0.98
CA THR A 31 -4.07 -9.43 0.21
C THR A 31 -2.85 -10.15 0.76
N VAL A 32 -1.74 -9.42 0.95
CA VAL A 32 -0.50 -10.02 1.48
C VAL A 32 -0.70 -10.52 2.91
N ARG A 33 -1.40 -9.76 3.75
CA ARG A 33 -1.75 -10.19 5.11
C ARG A 33 -2.58 -11.49 5.11
N GLY A 34 -3.49 -11.65 4.14
CA GLY A 34 -4.30 -12.85 3.96
C GLY A 34 -3.50 -14.12 3.65
N HIS A 35 -2.28 -14.01 3.13
CA HIS A 35 -1.42 -15.17 2.88
C HIS A 35 -0.79 -15.77 4.14
N ALA A 36 -0.77 -15.02 5.26
CA ALA A 36 -0.22 -15.43 6.57
C ALA A 36 1.19 -16.07 6.51
N GLY A 37 1.99 -15.75 5.48
CA GLY A 37 3.29 -16.36 5.24
C GLY A 37 3.27 -17.85 4.88
N GLN A 38 2.11 -18.43 4.53
CA GLN A 38 1.97 -19.87 4.27
C GLN A 38 1.63 -20.16 2.81
N SER A 39 0.67 -19.42 2.25
CA SER A 39 0.32 -19.46 0.83
C SER A 39 1.33 -18.64 0.06
N GLY A 40 2.08 -19.26 -0.85
CA GLY A 40 3.11 -18.53 -1.60
C GLY A 40 2.55 -17.32 -2.35
N TYR A 41 3.32 -16.24 -2.45
CA TYR A 41 2.92 -15.00 -3.11
C TYR A 41 4.14 -14.24 -3.65
N SER A 42 3.88 -13.26 -4.52
CA SER A 42 4.87 -12.30 -4.99
C SER A 42 4.24 -10.90 -5.02
N VAL A 43 4.96 -9.90 -4.51
CA VAL A 43 4.50 -8.50 -4.46
C VAL A 43 5.67 -7.56 -4.75
N SER A 44 5.43 -6.50 -5.53
CA SER A 44 6.45 -5.48 -5.83
C SER A 44 6.12 -4.16 -5.16
N VAL A 45 6.92 -3.74 -4.18
CA VAL A 45 6.76 -2.47 -3.45
C VAL A 45 7.88 -1.54 -3.85
N ASN A 46 7.56 -0.37 -4.41
CA ASN A 46 8.54 0.64 -4.83
C ASN A 46 9.71 0.08 -5.68
N GLY A 47 9.40 -0.81 -6.63
CA GLY A 47 10.41 -1.45 -7.49
C GLY A 47 11.14 -2.65 -6.87
N VAL A 48 10.91 -2.96 -5.59
CA VAL A 48 11.46 -4.13 -4.92
C VAL A 48 10.43 -5.26 -4.93
N THR A 49 10.78 -6.39 -5.56
CA THR A 49 9.93 -7.58 -5.57
C THR A 49 10.27 -8.49 -4.39
N VAL A 50 9.26 -8.78 -3.57
CA VAL A 50 9.32 -9.75 -2.49
C VAL A 50 8.48 -10.96 -2.88
N ALA A 51 9.11 -12.12 -2.95
CA ALA A 51 8.46 -13.39 -3.22
C ALA A 51 8.63 -14.36 -2.05
N VAL A 52 7.54 -14.99 -1.65
CA VAL A 52 7.50 -16.04 -0.62
C VAL A 52 6.96 -17.30 -1.29
N SER A 53 7.74 -18.37 -1.33
CA SER A 53 7.28 -19.67 -1.87
C SER A 53 6.27 -20.33 -0.94
N THR A 54 5.38 -21.18 -1.45
CA THR A 54 4.42 -21.95 -0.62
C THR A 54 5.14 -22.86 0.37
N CYS A 55 4.62 -22.96 1.59
CA CYS A 55 5.13 -23.92 2.57
C CYS A 55 4.55 -25.32 2.29
N ASP A 56 5.40 -26.26 1.85
CA ASP A 56 5.02 -27.68 1.81
C ASP A 56 5.25 -28.30 3.19
N SER A 57 4.15 -28.48 3.94
CA SER A 57 4.17 -29.05 5.28
C SER A 57 4.40 -30.56 5.31
N ARG A 58 4.40 -31.24 4.16
CA ARG A 58 4.38 -32.71 4.12
C ARG A 58 5.77 -33.36 4.12
N ASN A 59 6.81 -32.65 3.67
CA ASN A 59 8.04 -33.36 3.30
C ASN A 59 9.37 -32.90 3.91
N ASN A 60 9.48 -31.83 4.72
CA ASN A 60 10.67 -31.52 5.53
C ASN A 60 10.47 -30.22 6.34
N TYR A 61 10.00 -30.32 7.59
CA TYR A 61 9.95 -29.15 8.48
C TYR A 61 11.39 -28.70 8.83
N GLN A 62 11.85 -27.63 8.20
CA GLN A 62 13.12 -26.97 8.53
C GLN A 62 12.83 -25.63 9.21
N GLY A 63 12.92 -25.60 10.54
CA GLY A 63 12.56 -24.42 11.34
C GLY A 63 13.30 -23.14 10.93
N THR A 64 14.57 -23.24 10.52
CA THR A 64 15.35 -22.09 10.02
C THR A 64 14.77 -21.51 8.73
N LEU A 65 14.34 -22.35 7.78
CA LEU A 65 13.71 -21.88 6.54
C LEU A 65 12.35 -21.25 6.80
N ILE A 66 11.57 -21.80 7.73
CA ILE A 66 10.26 -21.25 8.11
C ILE A 66 10.42 -19.86 8.72
N ARG A 67 11.34 -19.70 9.69
CA ARG A 67 11.66 -18.39 10.26
C ARG A 67 12.16 -17.40 9.20
N GLY A 68 12.99 -17.84 8.27
CA GLY A 68 13.42 -17.02 7.13
C GLY A 68 12.24 -16.51 6.29
N ARG A 69 11.28 -17.38 5.99
CA ARG A 69 10.05 -17.00 5.26
C ARG A 69 9.18 -16.03 6.06
N GLU A 70 9.01 -16.26 7.36
CA GLU A 70 8.28 -15.35 8.25
C GLU A 70 8.91 -13.96 8.24
N MET A 71 10.25 -13.88 8.28
CA MET A 71 10.97 -12.60 8.22
C MET A 71 10.79 -11.89 6.87
N ILE A 72 10.82 -12.62 5.76
CA ILE A 72 10.54 -12.06 4.43
C ILE A 72 9.09 -11.56 4.35
N HIS A 73 8.15 -12.33 4.91
CA HIS A 73 6.75 -11.95 4.96
C HIS A 73 6.52 -10.68 5.78
N LEU A 74 7.11 -10.59 6.98
CA LEU A 74 7.10 -9.40 7.82
C LEU A 74 7.73 -8.19 7.13
N GLY A 75 8.83 -8.41 6.39
CA GLY A 75 9.46 -7.39 5.55
C GLY A 75 8.51 -6.83 4.48
N ALA A 76 7.79 -7.71 3.77
CA ALA A 76 6.79 -7.31 2.79
C ALA A 76 5.64 -6.50 3.43
N LEU A 77 5.12 -6.94 4.58
CA LEU A 77 4.08 -6.24 5.31
C LEU A 77 4.53 -4.84 5.76
N LYS A 78 5.78 -4.71 6.23
CA LYS A 78 6.36 -3.42 6.63
C LYS A 78 6.50 -2.48 5.43
N ALA A 79 6.97 -2.99 4.29
CA ALA A 79 7.12 -2.20 3.07
C ALA A 79 5.74 -1.71 2.55
N LEU A 80 4.75 -2.58 2.49
CA LEU A 80 3.37 -2.23 2.11
C LEU A 80 2.73 -1.26 3.11
N GLY A 81 3.03 -1.39 4.41
CA GLY A 81 2.59 -0.43 5.43
C GLY A 81 3.14 0.97 5.21
N ALA A 82 4.41 1.09 4.78
CA ALA A 82 5.01 2.38 4.44
C ALA A 82 4.39 2.99 3.16
N GLU A 83 4.07 2.17 2.16
CA GLU A 83 3.34 2.58 0.95
C GLU A 83 1.96 3.13 1.32
N LEU A 84 1.21 2.41 2.16
CA LEU A 84 -0.09 2.83 2.66
C LEU A 84 -0.01 4.17 3.43
N GLN A 85 0.98 4.31 4.31
CA GLN A 85 1.19 5.54 5.07
C GLN A 85 1.46 6.74 4.15
N THR A 86 2.31 6.56 3.14
CA THR A 86 2.61 7.59 2.14
C THR A 86 1.33 8.01 1.38
N ALA A 87 0.50 7.05 0.99
CA ALA A 87 -0.76 7.34 0.32
C ALA A 87 -1.76 8.07 1.26
N ALA A 88 -1.81 7.69 2.54
CA ALA A 88 -2.66 8.35 3.54
C ALA A 88 -2.24 9.80 3.77
N ASP A 89 -0.94 10.06 3.90
CA ASP A 89 -0.38 11.40 4.04
C ASP A 89 -0.72 12.25 2.81
N ARG A 90 -0.66 11.67 1.61
CA ARG A 90 -1.04 12.36 0.37
C ARG A 90 -2.51 12.75 0.33
N VAL A 91 -3.43 11.86 0.74
CA VAL A 91 -4.86 12.19 0.86
C VAL A 91 -5.06 13.35 1.83
N ARG A 92 -4.39 13.33 2.99
CA ARG A 92 -4.48 14.41 3.98
C ARG A 92 -4.01 15.75 3.41
N GLU A 93 -2.88 15.78 2.69
CA GLU A 93 -2.38 16.97 2.02
C GLU A 93 -3.37 17.52 0.99
N CYS A 94 -3.93 16.65 0.13
CA CYS A 94 -4.90 17.06 -0.88
C CYS A 94 -6.18 17.65 -0.23
N ARG A 95 -6.66 17.06 0.87
CA ARG A 95 -7.81 17.59 1.63
C ARG A 95 -7.51 18.96 2.24
N ALA A 96 -6.33 19.12 2.85
CA ALA A 96 -5.90 20.39 3.43
C ALA A 96 -5.79 21.49 2.35
N TYR A 97 -5.23 21.16 1.19
CA TYR A 97 -5.13 22.08 0.06
C TYR A 97 -6.50 22.49 -0.47
N LEU A 98 -7.42 21.53 -0.71
CA LEU A 98 -8.77 21.83 -1.15
C LEU A 98 -9.51 22.74 -0.14
N ALA A 99 -9.41 22.45 1.16
CA ALA A 99 -9.99 23.28 2.21
C ALA A 99 -9.43 24.71 2.19
N SER A 100 -8.12 24.86 1.96
CA SER A 100 -7.50 26.19 1.86
C SER A 100 -8.07 27.02 0.69
N ILE A 101 -8.37 26.40 -0.45
CA ILE A 101 -8.96 27.09 -1.61
C ILE A 101 -10.41 27.50 -1.34
N VAL A 102 -11.18 26.65 -0.66
CA VAL A 102 -12.63 26.88 -0.44
C VAL A 102 -12.90 27.92 0.65
N ILE A 103 -12.00 28.05 1.63
CA ILE A 103 -12.11 29.03 2.73
C ILE A 103 -11.53 30.39 2.33
N SER A 104 -10.65 30.44 1.33
CA SER A 104 -10.04 31.68 0.80
C SER A 104 -10.98 32.45 -0.11
#